data_AF-A0A2N9NJB1-F1
#
_entry.id   AF-A0A2N9NJB1-F1
#
_cell.length_a   1.000
_cell.length_b   1.000
_cell.length_c   1.000
_cell.angle_alpha   90.00
_cell.angle_beta   90.00
_cell.angle_gamma   90.00
#
_symmetry.space_group_name_H-M   'P 1'
#
loop_
_entity.id
_entity.type
_entity.pdbx_description
1 polymer ?
#
loop_
_entity_poly.entity_id
_entity_poly.type
_entity_poly.pdbx_seq_one_letter_code
_entity_poly.pdbx_strand_id
1 'polypeptide(L)' 'MNANGTRLSGITKDLWNQWQLTKQDWPDAKSQEFERKYLQELISSVDKAVTVIEQLDKVVAKIRSDCE' A
#
# COMPACT_ATOMS: atom_id res chain seq x y z
N MET A 1 -12.99 -8.46 -1.59
CA MET A 1 -11.64 -7.87 -1.43
C MET A 1 -10.62 -8.95 -1.70
N ASN A 2 -9.64 -8.69 -2.57
CA ASN A 2 -8.57 -9.64 -2.87
C ASN A 2 -7.68 -9.81 -1.63
N ALA A 3 -7.41 -11.06 -1.23
CA ALA A 3 -6.56 -11.36 -0.07
C ALA A 3 -5.16 -10.71 -0.16
N ASN A 4 -4.59 -10.62 -1.37
CA ASN A 4 -3.30 -9.98 -1.61
C ASN A 4 -3.37 -8.45 -1.45
N GLY A 5 -4.46 -7.83 -1.91
CA GLY A 5 -4.70 -6.39 -1.73
C GLY A 5 -4.86 -6.02 -0.25
N THR A 6 -5.65 -6.80 0.49
CA THR A 6 -5.81 -6.63 1.94
C THR A 6 -4.50 -6.82 2.69
N ARG A 7 -3.71 -7.86 2.35
CA ARG A 7 -2.41 -8.11 2.97
C ARG A 7 -1.42 -6.98 2.71
N LEU A 8 -1.36 -6.50 1.46
CA LEU A 8 -0.45 -5.41 1.08
C LEU A 8 -0.80 -4.13 1.85
N SER A 9 -2.08 -3.75 1.86
CA SER A 9 -2.54 -2.56 2.59
C SER A 9 -2.30 -2.67 4.11
N GLY A 10 -2.44 -3.88 4.68
CA GLY A 10 -2.13 -4.15 6.09
C GLY A 10 -0.65 -3.94 6.43
N ILE A 11 0.26 -4.58 5.68
CA ILE A 11 1.70 -4.47 5.92
C ILE A 11 2.18 -3.02 5.73
N THR A 12 1.61 -2.28 4.77
CA THR A 12 1.95 -0.86 4.55
C THR A 12 1.49 0.03 5.71
N LYS A 13 0.34 -0.26 6.32
CA LYS A 13 -0.08 0.41 7.57
C LYS A 13 0.87 0.12 8.73
N ASP A 14 1.29 -1.13 8.88
CA ASP A 14 2.23 -1.51 9.94
C ASP A 14 3.58 -0.78 9.77
N LEU A 15 4.09 -0.70 8.54
CA LEU A 15 5.27 0.08 8.21
C LEU A 15 5.12 1.56 8.60
N TRP A 16 3.98 2.17 8.27
CA TRP A 16 3.71 3.56 8.62
C TRP A 16 3.68 3.79 10.13
N ASN A 17 3.04 2.88 10.87
CA ASN A 17 3.00 2.94 12.33
C ASN A 17 4.40 2.84 12.94
N GLN A 18 5.23 1.90 12.45
CA GLN A 18 6.62 1.79 12.88
C GLN A 18 7.42 3.06 12.56
N TRP A 19 7.21 3.66 11.40
CA TRP A 19 7.84 4.93 11.05
C TRP A 19 7.45 6.06 12.01
N GLN A 20 6.18 6.17 12.41
CA GLN A 20 5.75 7.19 13.38
C GLN A 20 6.43 7.02 14.74
N LEU A 21 6.74 5.77 15.15
CA LEU A 21 7.52 5.52 16.37
C LEU A 21 8.99 5.94 16.17
N THR A 22 9.63 5.49 15.09
CA THR A 22 11.03 5.83 14.78
C THR A 22 11.27 7.34 14.67
N LYS A 23 10.30 8.09 14.11
CA LYS A 23 10.39 9.54 13.93
C LYS A 23 10.42 10.30 15.27
N GLN A 24 9.90 9.71 16.36
CA GLN A 24 9.95 10.34 17.69
C GLN A 24 11.40 10.47 18.19
N ASP A 25 12.22 9.46 17.91
CA ASP A 25 13.63 9.44 18.29
C ASP A 25 14.55 10.02 17.21
N TRP A 26 14.01 10.30 16.01
CA TRP A 26 14.74 10.85 14.87
C TRP A 26 14.01 12.04 14.20
N PRO A 27 13.96 13.23 14.82
CA PRO A 27 13.17 14.37 14.33
C PRO A 27 13.92 15.31 13.35
N ASP A 28 15.06 14.89 12.80
CA ASP A 28 15.90 15.77 12.00
C ASP A 28 15.36 16.05 10.58
N ALA A 29 16.05 16.90 9.83
CA ALA A 29 15.69 17.20 8.45
C ALA A 29 15.78 15.98 7.52
N LYS A 30 16.58 14.96 7.88
CA LYS A 30 16.75 13.74 7.08
C LYS A 30 15.59 12.78 7.24
N SER A 31 15.01 12.68 8.43
CA SER A 31 13.79 11.89 8.63
C SER A 31 12.61 12.49 7.86
N GLN A 32 12.51 13.83 7.81
CA GLN A 32 11.49 14.51 6.99
C GLN A 32 11.71 14.28 5.48
N GLU A 33 12.95 14.35 5.01
CA GLU A 33 13.30 14.04 3.61
C GLU A 33 12.96 12.58 3.28
N PHE A 34 13.30 11.65 4.19
CA PHE A 34 13.03 10.23 4.00
C PHE A 34 11.53 9.91 3.93
N GLU A 35 10.75 10.47 4.85
CA GLU A 35 9.29 10.31 4.86
C GLU A 35 8.67 10.75 3.54
N ARG A 36 9.02 11.96 3.07
CA ARG A 36 8.47 12.51 1.82
C ARG A 36 8.91 11.72 0.60
N LYS A 37 10.22 11.45 0.49
CA LYS A 37 10.81 10.89 -0.73
C LYS A 37 10.55 9.40 -0.90
N TYR A 38 10.43 8.66 0.19
CA TYR A 38 10.32 7.20 0.14
C TYR A 38 8.99 6.70 0.69
N LEU A 39 8.60 7.10 1.89
CA LEU A 39 7.41 6.53 2.53
C LEU A 39 6.10 7.03 1.93
N GLN A 40 5.95 8.33 1.70
CA GLN A 40 4.74 8.88 1.06
C GLN A 40 4.57 8.37 -0.37
N GLU A 41 5.65 8.33 -1.15
CA GLU A 41 5.67 7.75 -2.50
C GLU A 41 5.32 6.25 -2.49
N LEU A 42 5.86 5.50 -1.53
CA LEU A 42 5.55 4.07 -1.35
C LEU A 42 4.06 3.85 -1.02
N ILE A 43 3.51 4.60 -0.06
CA ILE A 43 2.11 4.49 0.35
C ILE A 43 1.19 4.80 -0.85
N SER A 44 1.46 5.90 -1.54
CA SER A 44 0.72 6.28 -2.76
C SER A 44 0.78 5.20 -3.84
N SER A 45 1.94 4.57 -4.02
CA SER A 45 2.11 3.48 -4.98
C SER A 45 1.35 2.21 -4.57
N VAL A 46 1.33 1.89 -3.27
CA VAL A 46 0.56 0.77 -2.73
C VAL A 46 -0.93 0.98 -2.91
N ASP A 47 -1.46 2.18 -2.61
CA ASP A 47 -2.88 2.48 -2.78
C ASP A 47 -3.33 2.30 -4.23
N LYS A 48 -2.50 2.74 -5.18
CA LYS A 48 -2.72 2.50 -6.62
C LYS A 48 -2.67 1.01 -6.95
N ALA A 49 -1.69 0.28 -6.43
CA ALA A 49 -1.55 -1.16 -6.69
C ALA A 49 -2.75 -1.96 -6.16
N VAL A 50 -3.23 -1.67 -4.95
CA VAL A 50 -4.44 -2.29 -4.38
C VAL A 50 -5.64 -2.04 -5.28
N THR A 51 -5.82 -0.80 -5.75
CA THR A 51 -6.91 -0.45 -6.67
C THR A 51 -6.83 -1.25 -7.98
N VAL A 52 -5.64 -1.40 -8.56
CA VAL A 52 -5.45 -2.20 -9.78
C VAL A 52 -5.72 -3.69 -9.53
N ILE A 53 -5.27 -4.24 -8.40
CA ILE A 53 -5.53 -5.64 -8.02
C ILE A 53 -7.04 -5.90 -7.93
N GLU A 54 -7.81 -4.96 -7.34
CA GLU A 54 -9.26 -5.08 -7.27
C GLU A 54 -9.94 -5.01 -8.64
N GLN A 55 -9.43 -4.18 -9.56
CA GLN A 55 -9.93 -4.12 -10.92
C GLN A 55 -9.64 -5.42 -11.69
N LEU A 56 -8.43 -5.98 -11.56
CA LEU A 56 -8.06 -7.25 -12.17
C LEU A 56 -8.95 -8.40 -11.67
N ASP A 57 -9.24 -8.46 -10.37
CA ASP A 57 -10.15 -9.45 -9.80
C ASP A 57 -11.54 -9.40 -10.43
N LYS A 58 -12.07 -8.18 -10.64
CA LYS A 58 -13.38 -8.00 -11.30
C LYS A 58 -13.36 -8.52 -12.74
N VAL A 59 -12.29 -8.23 -13.48
CA VAL A 59 -12.13 -8.71 -14.86
C VAL A 59 -12.03 -10.23 -14.91
N VAL A 60 -11.21 -10.84 -14.05
CA VAL A 60 -11.05 -12.30 -13.97
C VAL A 60 -12.36 -12.98 -13.57
N ALA A 61 -13.09 -12.43 -12.60
CA ALA A 61 -14.40 -12.95 -12.18
C ALA A 61 -15.42 -12.89 -13.33
N LYS A 62 -15.43 -11.79 -14.09
CA LYS A 62 -16.30 -11.64 -15.26
C LYS A 62 -15.98 -12.67 -16.35
N ILE A 63 -14.70 -12.84 -16.69
CA ILE A 63 -14.27 -13.83 -17.69
C ILE A 63 -14.71 -15.24 -17.28
N ARG A 64 -14.59 -15.60 -16.00
CA ARG A 64 -15.07 -16.90 -15.51
C ARG A 64 -16.57 -17.06 -15.67
N SER A 65 -17.35 -16.04 -15.32
CA SER A 65 -18.80 -16.06 -15.47
C SER A 65 -19.26 -16.10 -16.94
N ASP A 66 -18.50 -15.48 -17.85
CA ASP A 66 -18.83 -15.46 -19.28
C ASP A 66 -18.43 -16.79 -19.98
N CYS A 67 -17.62 -17.64 -19.32
CA CYS A 67 -17.17 -18.95 -19.82
C CYS A 67 -17.92 -20.15 -19.20
N GLU A 68 -18.77 -19.92 -18.21
CA GLU A 68 -19.75 -20.90 -17.68
C GLU A 68 -21.05 -20.88 -18.50
#